data_AF-A0A0C1TRJ0-F1
#
_entry.id   AF-A0A0C1TRJ0-F1
#
_cell.length_a   1.000
_cell.length_b   1.000
_cell.length_c   1.000
_cell.angle_alpha   90.00
_cell.angle_beta   90.00
_cell.angle_gamma   90.00
#
_symmetry.space_group_name_H-M   'P 1'
#
loop_
_entity.id
_entity.type
_entity.pdbx_description
1 polymer ?
#
loop_
_entity_poly.entity_id
_entity_poly.type
_entity_poly.pdbx_seq_one_letter_code
_entity_poly.pdbx_strand_id
1 'polypeptide(L)'
;MMRDNEELAMRTWVEKNLEATTVSLSRDMALRWQRLMMRDVKLYSRLALYGFVKLRRRERQDESFPEREFCHFLGEFHVKIRLVLREMGRANPLPLFQMVGLEELRAKESLH
;
A
#
# COMPACT_ATOMS: atom_id res chain seq x y z
N MET A 1 -17.85 -18.68 4.85
CA MET A 1 -18.93 -17.79 4.35
C MET A 1 -18.76 -16.33 4.79
N MET A 2 -18.85 -15.95 6.07
CA MET A 2 -18.73 -14.52 6.45
C MET A 2 -17.32 -13.93 6.18
N ARG A 3 -16.25 -14.69 6.45
CA ARG A 3 -14.87 -14.25 6.18
C ARG A 3 -14.55 -14.12 4.69
N ASP A 4 -15.13 -14.98 3.85
CA ASP A 4 -14.90 -14.98 2.40
C ASP A 4 -15.53 -13.74 1.75
N ASN A 5 -16.72 -13.33 2.22
CA ASN A 5 -17.38 -12.11 1.77
C ASN A 5 -16.62 -10.84 2.19
N GLU A 6 -16.06 -10.83 3.40
CA GLU A 6 -15.21 -9.72 3.86
C GLU A 6 -13.93 -9.62 3.02
N GLU A 7 -13.23 -10.73 2.79
CA GLU A 7 -12.03 -10.75 1.95
C GLU A 7 -12.32 -10.27 0.52
N LEU A 8 -13.43 -10.72 -0.08
CA LEU A 8 -13.87 -10.27 -1.40
C LEU A 8 -14.15 -8.76 -1.43
N ALA A 9 -14.90 -8.24 -0.45
CA ALA A 9 -15.19 -6.81 -0.36
C ALA A 9 -13.90 -5.97 -0.21
N MET A 10 -12.92 -6.49 0.53
CA MET A 10 -11.62 -5.82 0.69
C MET A 10 -10.79 -5.86 -0.59
N ARG A 11 -10.79 -6.96 -1.34
CA ARG A 11 -10.13 -7.02 -2.66
C ARG A 11 -10.75 -6.03 -3.63
N THR A 12 -12.07 -5.97 -3.73
CA THR A 12 -12.79 -4.99 -4.56
C THR A 12 -12.45 -3.55 -4.14
N TRP A 13 -12.32 -3.31 -2.84
CA TRP A 13 -11.88 -2.00 -2.34
C TRP A 13 -10.44 -1.68 -2.77
N VAL A 14 -9.51 -2.64 -2.72
CA VAL A 14 -8.13 -2.46 -3.21
C VAL A 14 -8.13 -2.14 -4.71
N GLU A 15 -8.88 -2.88 -5.52
CA GLU A 15 -8.94 -2.67 -6.98
C GLU A 15 -9.40 -1.27 -7.36
N LYS A 16 -10.41 -0.75 -6.66
CA LYS A 16 -10.92 0.60 -6.86
C LYS A 16 -9.91 1.70 -6.52
N ASN A 17 -8.84 1.36 -5.80
CA ASN A 17 -7.87 2.32 -5.26
C ASN A 17 -6.43 2.01 -5.68
N LEU A 18 -6.22 1.23 -6.75
CA LEU A 18 -4.87 0.85 -7.22
C LEU A 18 -3.98 2.06 -7.56
N GLU A 19 -4.59 3.16 -8.01
CA GLU A 19 -3.89 4.41 -8.37
C GLU A 19 -3.73 5.36 -7.18
N ALA A 20 -4.07 4.94 -5.97
CA ALA A 20 -3.91 5.77 -4.79
C ALA A 20 -2.43 6.13 -4.57
N THR A 21 -2.21 7.37 -4.18
CA THR A 21 -0.91 7.92 -3.79
C THR A 21 -0.97 8.43 -2.36
N THR A 22 0.18 8.76 -1.77
CA THR A 22 0.23 9.41 -0.44
C THR A 22 -0.49 10.75 -0.39
N VAL A 23 -0.80 11.38 -1.53
CA VAL A 23 -1.53 12.64 -1.60
C VAL A 23 -3.03 12.41 -1.81
N SER A 24 -3.40 11.42 -2.63
CA SER A 24 -4.81 11.14 -2.95
C SER A 24 -5.49 10.19 -1.96
N LEU A 25 -4.73 9.43 -1.17
CA LEU A 25 -5.28 8.54 -0.15
C LEU A 25 -5.83 9.36 1.02
N SER A 26 -7.13 9.25 1.29
CA SER A 26 -7.73 9.94 2.42
C SER A 26 -7.23 9.38 3.76
N ARG A 27 -7.26 10.22 4.81
CA ARG A 27 -6.91 9.81 6.17
C ARG A 27 -7.76 8.64 6.66
N ASP A 28 -9.04 8.60 6.33
CA ASP A 28 -9.95 7.49 6.69
C ASP A 28 -9.54 6.17 6.03
N MET A 29 -9.11 6.22 4.76
CA MET A 29 -8.59 5.03 4.08
C MET A 29 -7.26 4.56 4.69
N ALA A 30 -6.38 5.48 5.05
CA ALA A 30 -5.14 5.14 5.75
C ALA A 30 -5.41 4.55 7.15
N LEU A 31 -6.39 5.08 7.88
CA LEU A 31 -6.85 4.52 9.16
C LEU A 31 -7.44 3.12 8.98
N ARG A 32 -8.18 2.88 7.89
CA ARG A 32 -8.69 1.54 7.57
C ARG A 32 -7.55 0.53 7.37
N TRP A 33 -6.49 0.92 6.66
CA TRP A 33 -5.27 0.10 6.53
C TRP A 33 -4.58 -0.14 7.87
N GLN A 34 -4.43 0.90 8.70
CA GLN A 34 -3.82 0.77 10.02
C GLN A 34 -4.62 -0.16 10.94
N ARG A 35 -5.95 -0.02 10.98
CA ARG A 35 -6.84 -0.91 11.76
C ARG A 35 -6.73 -2.35 11.28
N LEU A 36 -6.68 -2.56 9.96
CA LEU A 36 -6.48 -3.89 9.40
C LEU A 36 -5.15 -4.50 9.85
N MET A 37 -4.05 -3.74 9.77
CA MET A 37 -2.72 -4.19 10.20
C MET A 37 -2.70 -4.61 11.68
N MET A 38 -3.35 -3.85 12.56
CA MET A 38 -3.43 -4.18 14.00
C MET A 38 -4.32 -5.39 14.27
N ARG A 39 -5.41 -5.56 13.50
CA ARG A 39 -6.38 -6.65 13.67
C ARG A 39 -5.87 -7.97 13.10
N ASP A 40 -5.31 -7.94 11.90
CA ASP A 40 -4.86 -9.11 11.15
C ASP A 40 -3.74 -8.71 10.17
N VAL A 41 -2.50 -8.83 10.65
CA VAL A 41 -1.31 -8.51 9.86
C VAL A 41 -1.17 -9.40 8.62
N LYS A 42 -1.65 -10.66 8.67
CA LYS A 42 -1.56 -11.58 7.52
C LYS A 42 -2.51 -11.12 6.41
N LEU A 43 -3.74 -10.76 6.76
CA LEU A 43 -4.71 -10.23 5.79
C LEU A 43 -4.24 -8.87 5.24
N TYR A 44 -3.70 -8.01 6.09
CA TYR A 44 -3.06 -6.76 5.66
C TYR A 44 -1.99 -6.98 4.58
N SER A 45 -1.01 -7.85 4.85
CA SER A 45 0.06 -8.15 3.90
C SER A 45 -0.47 -8.76 2.60
N ARG A 46 -1.45 -9.67 2.69
CA ARG A 46 -2.07 -10.30 1.51
C ARG A 46 -2.79 -9.27 0.62
N LEU A 47 -3.49 -8.30 1.21
CA LEU A 47 -4.22 -7.28 0.45
C LEU A 47 -3.29 -6.20 -0.13
N ALA A 48 -2.24 -5.81 0.59
CA ALA A 48 -1.21 -4.92 0.07
C ALA A 48 -0.51 -5.55 -1.15
N LEU A 49 -0.12 -6.82 -1.02
CA LEU A 49 0.42 -7.63 -2.12
C LEU A 49 -0.53 -7.73 -3.31
N TYR A 50 -1.80 -8.02 -3.03
CA TYR A 50 -2.81 -8.14 -4.07
C TYR A 50 -2.85 -6.87 -4.93
N GLY A 51 -2.82 -5.69 -4.31
CA GLY A 51 -2.76 -4.43 -5.04
C GLY A 51 -1.47 -4.25 -5.84
N PHE A 52 -0.31 -4.58 -5.24
CA PHE A 52 0.99 -4.52 -5.91
C PHE A 52 1.04 -5.38 -7.18
N VAL A 53 0.64 -6.65 -7.08
CA VAL A 53 0.63 -7.59 -8.21
C VAL A 53 -0.36 -7.16 -9.28
N LYS A 54 -1.56 -6.72 -8.88
CA LYS A 54 -2.58 -6.25 -9.83
C LYS A 54 -2.12 -5.03 -10.63
N LEU A 55 -1.50 -4.06 -9.96
CA LEU A 55 -0.96 -2.88 -10.62
C LEU A 55 0.20 -3.25 -11.54
N ARG A 56 1.13 -4.09 -11.07
CA ARG A 56 2.26 -4.57 -11.88
C ARG A 56 1.81 -5.31 -13.13
N ARG A 57 0.83 -6.22 -13.01
CA ARG A 57 0.25 -6.95 -14.15
C ARG A 57 -0.33 -5.97 -15.17
N ARG A 58 -1.06 -4.95 -14.71
CA ARG A 58 -1.67 -3.93 -15.57
C ARG A 58 -0.60 -3.13 -16.34
N GLU A 59 0.50 -2.77 -15.69
CA GLU A 59 1.51 -1.88 -16.27
C GLU A 59 2.58 -2.61 -17.09
N ARG A 60 2.99 -3.80 -16.66
CA ARG A 60 4.17 -4.51 -17.18
C ARG A 60 3.83 -5.86 -17.80
N GLN A 61 2.57 -6.30 -17.72
CA GLN A 61 2.13 -7.64 -18.12
C GLN A 61 2.95 -8.77 -17.47
N ASP A 62 3.56 -8.49 -16.31
CA ASP A 62 4.44 -9.37 -15.57
C ASP A 62 3.96 -9.48 -14.12
N GLU A 63 3.85 -10.72 -13.65
CA GLU A 63 3.47 -11.06 -12.28
C GLU A 63 4.65 -11.65 -11.49
N SER A 64 5.81 -11.84 -12.14
CA SER A 64 7.00 -12.40 -11.51
C SER A 64 7.83 -11.33 -10.81
N PHE A 65 8.29 -11.64 -9.60
CA PHE A 65 9.21 -10.81 -8.84
C PHE A 65 9.91 -11.67 -7.79
N PRO A 66 11.18 -11.36 -7.44
CA PRO A 66 11.90 -12.08 -6.40
C PRO A 66 11.32 -11.79 -5.00
N GLU A 67 11.38 -12.77 -4.09
CA GLU A 67 10.82 -12.66 -2.73
C GLU A 67 11.37 -11.45 -1.95
N ARG A 68 12.64 -11.07 -2.16
CA ARG A 68 13.22 -9.87 -1.55
C ARG A 68 12.48 -8.58 -1.91
N GLU A 69 11.93 -8.50 -3.13
CA GLU A 69 11.15 -7.36 -3.61
C GLU A 69 9.86 -7.22 -2.81
N PHE A 70 9.24 -8.34 -2.44
CA PHE A 70 8.05 -8.36 -1.59
C PHE A 70 8.31 -7.78 -0.19
N CYS A 71 9.38 -8.23 0.47
CA CYS A 71 9.72 -7.73 1.81
C CYS A 71 9.98 -6.22 1.80
N HIS A 72 10.67 -5.72 0.77
CA HIS A 72 10.90 -4.28 0.59
C HIS A 72 9.59 -3.54 0.35
N PHE A 73 8.76 -4.00 -0.59
CA PHE A 73 7.47 -3.40 -0.88
C PHE A 73 6.59 -3.27 0.36
N LEU A 74 6.45 -4.32 1.18
CA LEU A 74 5.63 -4.25 2.39
C LEU A 74 6.15 -3.21 3.39
N GLY A 75 7.47 -3.14 3.55
CA GLY A 75 8.11 -2.12 4.39
C GLY A 75 7.76 -0.70 3.90
N GLU A 76 7.92 -0.45 2.60
CA GLU A 76 7.57 0.83 1.97
C GLU A 76 6.08 1.15 2.10
N PHE A 77 5.22 0.17 1.85
CA PHE A 77 3.76 0.32 1.93
C PHE A 77 3.34 0.76 3.34
N HIS A 78 3.90 0.13 4.39
CA HIS A 78 3.66 0.53 5.77
C HIS A 78 4.12 1.97 6.05
N VAL A 79 5.31 2.35 5.56
CA VAL A 79 5.83 3.72 5.69
C VAL A 79 4.90 4.73 5.02
N LYS A 80 4.45 4.45 3.78
CA LYS A 80 3.52 5.31 3.04
C LYS A 80 2.20 5.53 3.78
N ILE A 81 1.63 4.48 4.38
CA ILE A 81 0.42 4.62 5.22
C ILE A 81 0.67 5.54 6.43
N ARG A 82 1.82 5.41 7.11
CA ARG A 82 2.18 6.29 8.23
C ARG A 82 2.37 7.74 7.80
N LEU A 83 2.97 7.97 6.64
CA LEU A 83 3.12 9.31 6.06
C LEU A 83 1.75 9.98 5.89
N VAL A 84 0.80 9.30 5.24
CA VAL A 84 -0.58 9.81 5.08
C VAL A 84 -1.23 10.13 6.42
N LEU A 85 -1.11 9.24 7.41
CA LEU A 85 -1.70 9.43 8.75
C LEU A 85 -1.10 10.62 9.51
N ARG A 86 0.17 10.92 9.28
CA ARG A 86 0.87 12.07 9.87
C ARG A 86 0.70 13.35 9.05
N GLU A 87 -0.05 13.29 7.95
CA GLU A 87 -0.18 14.35 6.96
C GLU A 87 1.17 14.78 6.34
N MET A 88 2.17 13.89 6.44
CA MET A 88 3.49 14.03 5.85
C MET A 88 3.46 13.39 4.45
N GLY A 89 4.11 13.99 3.45
CA GLY A 89 4.09 13.48 2.08
C GLY A 89 3.08 14.16 1.15
N ARG A 90 2.58 15.36 1.51
CA ARG A 90 1.76 16.22 0.62
C ARG A 90 2.54 16.79 -0.58
N ALA A 91 3.87 16.90 -0.48
CA ALA A 91 4.68 17.57 -1.51
C ALA A 91 4.95 16.70 -2.74
N ASN A 92 5.10 15.37 -2.60
CA ASN A 92 5.29 14.45 -3.73
C ASN A 92 4.31 13.28 -3.62
N PRO A 93 3.49 13.01 -4.65
CA PRO A 93 2.62 11.85 -4.68
C PRO A 93 3.46 10.58 -4.84
N LEU A 94 3.54 9.75 -3.80
CA LEU A 94 4.16 8.44 -3.85
C LEU A 94 3.09 7.38 -4.16
N PRO A 95 3.24 6.56 -5.22
CA PRO A 95 2.29 5.50 -5.54
C PRO A 95 2.25 4.47 -4.41
N LEU A 96 1.05 4.14 -3.95
CA LEU A 96 0.88 3.27 -2.79
C LEU A 96 1.28 1.82 -3.09
N PHE A 97 0.88 1.31 -4.26
CA PHE A 97 1.07 -0.08 -4.68
C PHE A 97 2.25 -0.29 -5.65
N GLN A 98 3.20 0.65 -5.69
CA GLN A 98 4.47 0.46 -6.40
C GLN A 98 5.62 0.60 -5.42
N MET A 99 6.75 -0.02 -5.74
CA MET A 99 8.00 0.30 -5.05
C MET A 99 8.58 1.60 -5.59
N VAL A 100 9.10 2.41 -4.67
CA VAL A 100 9.75 3.70 -4.96
C VAL A 100 11.19 3.75 -4.44
N GLY A 101 11.56 2.85 -3.52
CA GLY A 101 12.89 2.81 -2.92
C GLY A 101 12.98 3.64 -1.64
N LEU A 102 13.85 3.19 -0.72
CA LEU A 102 14.08 3.82 0.58
C LEU A 102 14.70 5.22 0.49
N GLU A 103 15.42 5.53 -0.58
CA GLU A 103 16.05 6.86 -0.78
C GLU A 103 14.99 7.95 -0.97
N GLU A 104 13.95 7.68 -1.77
CA GLU A 104 12.82 8.62 -1.94
C GLU A 104 12.00 8.79 -0.66
N LEU A 105 11.88 7.73 0.15
CA LEU A 105 11.18 7.78 1.44
C LEU A 105 11.97 8.57 2.50
N ARG A 106 13.29 8.37 2.59
CA ARG A 106 14.18 9.05 3.56
C ARG A 106 14.38 10.52 3.26
N ALA A 107 14.40 10.91 1.99
CA ALA A 107 14.44 12.32 1.59
C ALA A 107 13.22 13.11 2.11
N LYS A 108 12.10 12.43 2.40
CA LYS A 108 10.87 13.04 2.93
C LYS A 108 10.76 12.99 4.46
N GLU A 109 11.38 12.01 5.11
CA GLU A 109 11.50 11.99 6.58
C GLU A 109 12.52 13.01 7.10
N SER A 110 13.55 13.36 6.31
CA SER A 110 14.64 14.26 6.74
C SER A 110 14.36 15.76 6.53
N LEU A 111 13.19 16.13 6.02
CA LEU A 111 12.76 17.53 5.80
C LEU A 111 11.88 18.09 6.94
N HIS A 112 11.71 17.33 8.02
CA HIS A 112 10.97 17.69 9.24
C HIS A 112 11.74 17.27 10.48
#